data_AF-A0A7S4B452-F1
#
_entry.id   AF-A0A7S4B452-F1
#
_cell.length_a   1.000
_cell.length_b   1.000
_cell.length_c   1.000
_cell.angle_alpha   90.00
_cell.angle_beta   90.00
_cell.angle_gamma   90.00
#
_symmetry.space_group_name_H-M   'P 1'
#
loop_
_entity.id
_entity.type
_entity.pdbx_description
1 polymer ?
#
loop_
_entity_poly.entity_id
_entity_poly.type
_entity_poly.pdbx_seq_one_letter_code
_entity_poly.pdbx_strand_id
1 'polypeptide(L)'
;MRPSHSWDSLGKMVFFHSCNRSGLFSQAALNTISRFSMVTIEKGQGFDTGQAGCAALQERPPCAEAMIKEQLRRVKMHNTRVTTVFYMNLVLDWYFYDMHTMLESKPAWQLLDSRSGKPMRVSGDKVFDPPPEGLLVFNHAVGEMREHWKKICIKSGADGCFADSSQEGSHLTSYYLNNEDGAAFEEGKVQTMRELTVQFSGRPGKPYNQYFPKGVLLGKHAGQRGINAFQIENFEANEQSIAELVEGVQRGYLVQVHGRRGTHIEFEHGCRGQDKEKYTDVVAAFLIGAGKDCFFGTGPWISPSLQDVQDRWCSDLFDRPLGEPDGPAVRIGDRYTRRFSSGTTVHFDVSTNRGNIFWANLHHAVIATPPLPSPRPPPLPSSPPMPPPPPPMPPPPPPRRNSLPPPDPLSISPWPPQLDSHALLNQPLPPALRGQQPRQQNALRAPALLIATRPPWPPTAGVYMTIDSSSDGTEAAVENVLYMGAINTFAIIGLLLLLVAVPAMAARLLRKHVKFSEASGAPFKRSAVRGQSIPLPPTADIEPASARTVKQELAPSDEEWELDVSFTDEQSRQVLSTPQWLDIEEEKPGAKDGDAPQQPMASELD
;
A
#
# COMPACT_ATOMS: atom_id res chain seq x y z
N MET A 1 15.80 0.67 4.49
CA MET A 1 16.60 0.50 3.24
C MET A 1 15.83 1.03 2.04
N ARG A 2 16.47 1.21 0.87
CA ARG A 2 15.79 1.57 -0.39
C ARG A 2 15.45 0.32 -1.21
N PRO A 3 14.26 0.23 -1.82
CA PRO A 3 13.96 -0.76 -2.86
C PRO A 3 15.03 -0.82 -3.93
N SER A 4 15.56 -2.01 -4.20
CA SER A 4 16.46 -2.16 -5.34
C SER A 4 15.69 -1.85 -6.62
N HIS A 5 16.17 -0.89 -7.39
CA HIS A 5 15.64 -0.54 -8.70
C HIS A 5 16.78 -0.62 -9.71
N SER A 6 16.54 -1.28 -10.83
CA SER A 6 17.46 -1.27 -11.97
C SER A 6 16.68 -1.39 -13.26
N TRP A 7 17.20 -0.79 -14.32
CA TRP A 7 16.68 -0.96 -15.67
C TRP A 7 17.24 -2.21 -16.38
N ASP A 8 18.07 -3.03 -15.73
CA ASP A 8 18.64 -4.24 -16.35
C ASP A 8 17.55 -5.19 -16.89
N SER A 9 16.49 -5.40 -16.12
CA SER A 9 15.30 -6.16 -16.52
C SER A 9 14.04 -5.62 -15.85
N LEU A 10 12.87 -5.91 -16.43
CA LEU A 10 11.60 -5.53 -15.81
C LEU A 10 11.44 -6.16 -14.41
N GLY A 11 11.99 -7.35 -14.17
CA GLY A 11 12.00 -8.02 -12.86
C GLY A 11 12.79 -7.29 -11.77
N LYS A 12 13.60 -6.27 -12.11
CA LYS A 12 14.28 -5.39 -11.14
C LYS A 12 13.46 -4.16 -10.74
N MET A 13 12.22 -4.08 -11.21
CA MET A 13 11.26 -3.02 -10.90
C MET A 13 9.86 -3.60 -10.71
N VAL A 14 9.75 -4.75 -10.04
CA VAL A 14 8.47 -5.37 -9.69
C VAL A 14 8.29 -5.51 -8.19
N PHE A 15 7.04 -5.48 -7.75
CA PHE A 15 6.65 -5.72 -6.37
C PHE A 15 5.61 -6.83 -6.22
N PHE A 16 5.58 -7.44 -5.04
CA PHE A 16 4.56 -8.39 -4.61
C PHE A 16 3.68 -7.71 -3.55
N HIS A 17 2.36 -7.83 -3.68
CA HIS A 17 1.41 -7.31 -2.71
C HIS A 17 0.26 -8.32 -2.57
N SER A 18 0.22 -9.06 -1.46
CA SER A 18 -0.79 -10.10 -1.22
C SER A 18 -0.79 -10.57 0.23
N CYS A 19 -1.80 -11.34 0.61
CA CYS A 19 -1.76 -12.19 1.80
C CYS A 19 -2.05 -13.67 1.47
N ASN A 20 -1.72 -14.55 2.41
CA ASN A 20 -2.26 -15.90 2.49
C ASN A 20 -3.17 -15.98 3.72
N ARG A 21 -4.47 -16.18 3.49
CA ARG A 21 -5.46 -16.23 4.57
C ARG A 21 -5.28 -17.45 5.47
N SER A 22 -4.82 -18.57 4.93
CA SER A 22 -4.71 -19.83 5.68
C SER A 22 -3.44 -19.94 6.54
N GLY A 23 -2.65 -18.86 6.65
CA GLY A 23 -1.44 -18.80 7.47
C GLY A 23 -0.24 -18.26 6.69
N LEU A 24 0.97 -18.44 7.21
CA LEU A 24 2.18 -17.96 6.56
C LEU A 24 2.37 -18.60 5.17
N PHE A 25 3.04 -17.91 4.25
CA PHE A 25 3.45 -18.49 2.98
C PHE A 25 4.42 -19.65 3.19
N SER A 26 4.32 -20.67 2.34
CA SER A 26 5.23 -21.83 2.34
C SER A 26 6.65 -21.42 1.92
N GLN A 27 7.63 -22.31 2.15
CA GLN A 27 9.00 -22.04 1.69
C GLN A 27 9.10 -21.92 0.17
N ALA A 28 8.33 -22.71 -0.59
CA ALA A 28 8.27 -22.62 -2.04
C ALA A 28 7.68 -21.27 -2.52
N ALA A 29 6.67 -20.75 -1.81
CA ALA A 29 6.12 -19.42 -2.09
C ALA A 29 7.17 -18.33 -1.80
N LEU A 30 7.91 -18.43 -0.68
CA LEU A 30 9.00 -17.50 -0.35
C LEU A 30 10.11 -17.45 -1.42
N ASN A 31 10.44 -18.58 -2.05
CA ASN A 31 11.39 -18.62 -3.16
C ASN A 31 10.93 -17.75 -4.35
N THR A 32 9.62 -17.58 -4.54
CA THR A 32 9.06 -16.69 -5.57
C THR A 32 8.95 -15.26 -5.07
N ILE A 33 8.36 -15.05 -3.89
CA ILE A 33 8.12 -13.72 -3.28
C ILE A 33 9.44 -12.94 -3.14
N SER A 34 10.53 -13.61 -2.80
CA SER A 34 11.84 -12.99 -2.61
C SER A 34 12.55 -12.55 -3.90
N ARG A 35 11.99 -12.86 -5.08
CA ARG A 35 12.48 -12.37 -6.37
C ARG A 35 12.05 -10.93 -6.64
N PHE A 36 10.96 -10.48 -6.02
CA PHE A 36 10.45 -9.12 -6.15
C PHE A 36 11.31 -8.14 -5.37
N SER A 37 11.41 -6.91 -5.86
CA SER A 37 12.25 -5.88 -5.23
C SER A 37 11.58 -5.25 -4.01
N MET A 38 10.25 -5.31 -3.96
CA MET A 38 9.43 -4.90 -2.83
C MET A 38 8.36 -5.96 -2.54
N VAL A 39 8.06 -6.14 -1.26
CA VAL A 39 7.04 -7.08 -0.78
C VAL A 39 6.18 -6.38 0.27
N THR A 40 4.90 -6.20 -0.04
CA THR A 40 3.87 -5.81 0.91
C THR A 40 3.04 -7.04 1.28
N ILE A 41 2.83 -7.28 2.57
CA ILE A 41 1.96 -8.36 3.04
C ILE A 41 0.65 -7.74 3.52
N GLU A 42 -0.45 -8.16 2.88
CA GLU A 42 -1.78 -7.56 2.98
C GLU A 42 -2.50 -7.89 4.30
N LYS A 43 -3.52 -7.09 4.67
CA LYS A 43 -4.30 -7.19 5.91
C LYS A 43 -4.73 -8.59 6.33
N GLY A 44 -5.15 -9.42 5.38
CA GLY A 44 -5.79 -10.72 5.64
C GLY A 44 -4.82 -11.86 5.96
N GLN A 45 -3.55 -11.58 6.23
CA GLN A 45 -2.54 -12.60 6.46
C GLN A 45 -2.86 -13.45 7.70
N GLY A 46 -3.11 -14.74 7.48
CA GLY A 46 -3.50 -15.68 8.55
C GLY A 46 -4.95 -15.57 9.02
N PHE A 47 -5.82 -14.83 8.31
CA PHE A 47 -7.22 -14.64 8.70
C PHE A 47 -7.98 -15.94 9.01
N ASP A 48 -7.78 -17.02 8.24
CA ASP A 48 -8.49 -18.30 8.43
C ASP A 48 -7.89 -19.17 9.55
N THR A 49 -6.78 -18.75 10.17
CA THR A 49 -6.10 -19.56 11.21
C THR A 49 -6.75 -19.51 12.59
N GLY A 50 -7.78 -18.67 12.77
CA GLY A 50 -8.58 -18.61 13.99
C GLY A 50 -9.56 -17.46 13.96
N GLN A 51 -10.81 -17.77 13.62
CA GLN A 51 -11.89 -16.84 13.27
C GLN A 51 -12.40 -15.90 14.38
N ALA A 52 -11.79 -15.88 15.57
CA ALA A 52 -12.36 -15.20 16.74
C ALA A 52 -11.53 -13.99 17.22
N GLY A 53 -11.03 -13.19 16.27
CA GLY A 53 -10.24 -11.99 16.58
C GLY A 53 -9.03 -12.25 17.49
N CYS A 54 -8.31 -11.18 17.84
CA CYS A 54 -7.20 -11.29 18.79
C CYS A 54 -7.65 -11.60 20.23
N ALA A 55 -8.93 -11.42 20.52
CA ALA A 55 -9.43 -11.31 21.88
C ALA A 55 -10.08 -12.59 22.43
N ALA A 56 -10.59 -13.52 21.60
CA ALA A 56 -11.64 -14.44 22.07
C ALA A 56 -11.23 -15.89 22.40
N LEU A 57 -9.95 -16.28 22.38
CA LEU A 57 -9.55 -17.66 22.72
C LEU A 57 -8.40 -17.72 23.74
N GLN A 58 -8.48 -18.67 24.68
CA GLN A 58 -7.47 -18.90 25.73
C GLN A 58 -6.12 -19.40 25.18
N GLU A 59 -6.12 -20.01 23.99
CA GLU A 59 -4.92 -20.35 23.21
C GLU A 59 -4.94 -19.50 21.93
N ARG A 60 -4.41 -18.28 22.00
CA ARG A 60 -4.57 -17.28 20.93
C ARG A 60 -3.74 -17.64 19.70
N PRO A 61 -4.35 -17.88 18.53
CA PRO A 61 -3.61 -17.72 17.29
C PRO A 61 -3.13 -16.26 17.19
N PRO A 62 -1.96 -16.02 16.59
CA PRO A 62 -1.42 -14.67 16.44
C PRO A 62 -2.38 -13.79 15.63
N CYS A 63 -2.58 -12.55 16.10
CA CYS A 63 -3.25 -11.49 15.34
C CYS A 63 -2.69 -11.37 13.92
N ALA A 64 -3.50 -10.90 12.97
CA ALA A 64 -3.03 -10.71 11.60
C ALA A 64 -1.77 -9.83 11.54
N GLU A 65 -1.67 -8.78 12.36
CA GLU A 65 -0.47 -7.94 12.46
C GLU A 65 0.80 -8.74 12.85
N ALA A 66 0.68 -9.71 13.75
CA ALA A 66 1.80 -10.58 14.12
C ALA A 66 2.15 -11.55 12.98
N MET A 67 1.16 -12.04 12.24
CA MET A 67 1.36 -12.88 11.05
C MET A 67 2.01 -12.11 9.90
N ILE A 68 1.62 -10.85 9.66
CA ILE A 68 2.27 -9.94 8.71
C ILE A 68 3.73 -9.73 9.11
N LYS A 69 4.01 -9.40 10.38
CA LYS A 69 5.38 -9.20 10.91
C LYS A 69 6.25 -10.44 10.69
N GLU A 70 5.75 -11.60 11.09
CA GLU A 70 6.49 -12.86 10.92
C GLU A 70 6.73 -13.19 9.45
N GLN A 71 5.73 -12.97 8.58
CA GLN A 71 5.89 -13.19 7.14
C GLN A 71 6.95 -12.28 6.52
N LEU A 72 6.96 -10.98 6.87
CA LEU A 72 7.98 -10.03 6.38
C LEU A 72 9.37 -10.40 6.91
N ARG A 73 9.49 -10.84 8.16
CA ARG A 73 10.74 -11.36 8.73
C ARG A 73 11.27 -12.55 7.94
N ARG A 74 10.40 -13.50 7.56
CA ARG A 74 10.76 -14.66 6.72
C ARG A 74 11.20 -14.26 5.32
N VAL A 75 10.57 -13.26 4.72
CA VAL A 75 11.01 -12.68 3.44
C VAL A 75 12.42 -12.11 3.57
N LYS A 76 12.71 -11.35 4.64
CA LYS A 76 14.03 -10.77 4.90
C LYS A 76 15.11 -11.80 5.16
N MET A 77 14.81 -12.86 5.91
CA MET A 77 15.75 -13.98 6.10
C MET A 77 16.10 -14.67 4.79
N HIS A 78 15.14 -14.73 3.85
CA HIS A 78 15.37 -15.36 2.56
C HIS A 78 16.14 -14.45 1.59
N ASN A 79 15.85 -13.14 1.60
CA ASN A 79 16.57 -12.16 0.80
C ASN A 79 16.55 -10.79 1.51
N THR A 80 17.67 -10.42 2.10
CA THR A 80 17.81 -9.17 2.87
C THR A 80 17.67 -7.90 2.03
N ARG A 81 17.85 -8.02 0.70
CA ARG A 81 17.76 -6.90 -0.26
C ARG A 81 16.33 -6.51 -0.62
N VAL A 82 15.35 -7.39 -0.40
CA VAL A 82 13.94 -7.11 -0.68
C VAL A 82 13.45 -6.05 0.29
N THR A 83 12.87 -4.95 -0.19
CA THR A 83 12.23 -4.00 0.73
C THR A 83 10.89 -4.55 1.21
N THR A 84 10.72 -4.66 2.51
CA THR A 84 9.46 -5.14 3.11
C THR A 84 8.58 -3.98 3.55
N VAL A 85 7.28 -4.08 3.28
CA VAL A 85 6.28 -3.07 3.60
C VAL A 85 5.17 -3.70 4.43
N PHE A 86 4.87 -3.09 5.58
CA PHE A 86 3.81 -3.51 6.49
C PHE A 86 2.49 -2.82 6.13
N TYR A 87 1.45 -3.60 5.82
CA TYR A 87 0.13 -3.04 5.53
C TYR A 87 -0.52 -2.50 6.81
N MET A 88 -1.10 -1.29 6.72
CA MET A 88 -1.97 -0.69 7.74
C MET A 88 -3.06 0.15 7.08
N ASN A 89 -4.26 0.18 7.65
CA ASN A 89 -5.33 1.06 7.20
C ASN A 89 -5.39 2.33 8.08
N LEU A 90 -5.61 3.50 7.48
CA LEU A 90 -5.77 4.79 8.20
C LEU A 90 -7.24 5.12 8.57
N VAL A 91 -8.18 4.26 8.22
CA VAL A 91 -9.61 4.46 8.52
C VAL A 91 -10.16 3.25 9.25
N LEU A 92 -10.08 2.08 8.63
CA LEU A 92 -10.69 0.85 9.10
C LEU A 92 -9.89 0.19 10.22
N ASP A 93 -10.56 -0.08 11.33
CA ASP A 93 -10.08 -0.96 12.39
C ASP A 93 -10.54 -2.39 12.14
N TRP A 94 -9.63 -3.23 11.63
CA TRP A 94 -9.92 -4.63 11.37
C TRP A 94 -10.05 -5.41 12.68
N TYR A 95 -11.22 -6.01 12.92
CA TYR A 95 -11.55 -6.69 14.18
C TYR A 95 -10.61 -7.86 14.55
N PHE A 96 -9.79 -8.34 13.60
CA PHE A 96 -8.77 -9.37 13.78
C PHE A 96 -7.35 -8.80 14.00
N TYR A 97 -7.22 -7.51 14.30
CA TYR A 97 -5.97 -6.85 14.68
C TYR A 97 -5.86 -6.72 16.20
N ASP A 98 -4.63 -6.65 16.72
CA ASP A 98 -4.37 -6.31 18.12
C ASP A 98 -4.81 -4.87 18.39
N MET A 99 -4.62 -4.00 17.38
CA MET A 99 -5.10 -2.62 17.38
C MET A 99 -6.61 -2.50 17.65
N HIS A 100 -7.42 -3.47 17.24
CA HIS A 100 -8.86 -3.47 17.52
C HIS A 100 -9.16 -3.58 19.01
N THR A 101 -8.48 -4.50 19.70
CA THR A 101 -8.62 -4.67 21.15
C THR A 101 -8.22 -3.38 21.89
N MET A 102 -7.18 -2.70 21.37
CA MET A 102 -6.77 -1.40 21.90
C MET A 102 -7.82 -0.31 21.65
N LEU A 103 -8.41 -0.25 20.47
CA LEU A 103 -9.44 0.74 20.11
C LEU A 103 -10.72 0.57 20.95
N GLU A 104 -11.15 -0.67 21.20
CA GLU A 104 -12.28 -0.97 22.08
C GLU A 104 -12.01 -0.53 23.52
N SER A 105 -10.80 -0.76 24.02
CA SER A 105 -10.41 -0.35 25.39
C SER A 105 -10.26 1.15 25.58
N LYS A 106 -10.25 1.93 24.48
CA LYS A 106 -10.05 3.38 24.49
C LYS A 106 -11.09 4.10 23.64
N PRO A 107 -12.32 4.31 24.17
CA PRO A 107 -13.39 4.96 23.42
C PRO A 107 -13.03 6.34 22.84
N ALA A 108 -12.14 7.09 23.51
CA ALA A 108 -11.65 8.37 23.02
C ALA A 108 -10.87 8.29 21.69
N TRP A 109 -10.35 7.11 21.34
CA TRP A 109 -9.64 6.87 20.09
C TRP A 109 -10.58 6.53 18.91
N GLN A 110 -11.87 6.31 19.18
CA GLN A 110 -12.87 6.04 18.16
C GLN A 110 -13.39 7.35 17.56
N LEU A 111 -13.53 7.38 16.24
CA LEU A 111 -14.17 8.51 15.57
C LEU A 111 -15.68 8.45 15.85
N LEU A 112 -16.30 9.59 16.12
CA LEU A 112 -17.74 9.66 16.40
C LEU A 112 -18.48 10.22 15.17
N ASP A 113 -19.68 9.70 14.89
CA ASP A 113 -20.61 10.31 13.93
C ASP A 113 -21.12 11.64 14.51
N SER A 114 -20.85 12.76 13.84
CA SER A 114 -21.20 14.11 14.30
C SER A 114 -22.70 14.33 14.51
N ARG A 115 -23.55 13.50 13.90
CA ARG A 115 -25.02 13.62 13.97
C ARG A 115 -25.59 12.85 15.15
N SER A 116 -24.98 11.71 15.50
CA SER A 116 -25.50 10.81 16.53
C SER A 116 -24.68 10.78 17.81
N GLY A 117 -23.43 11.24 17.78
CA GLY A 117 -22.45 11.14 18.87
C GLY A 117 -21.98 9.71 19.16
N LYS A 118 -22.38 8.71 18.35
CA LYS A 118 -21.99 7.32 18.52
C LYS A 118 -20.69 7.00 17.77
N PRO A 119 -19.96 5.94 18.17
CA PRO A 119 -18.82 5.44 17.40
C PRO A 119 -19.20 5.21 15.94
N MET A 120 -18.41 5.79 15.04
CA MET A 120 -18.59 5.63 13.61
C MET A 120 -18.21 4.21 13.20
N ARG A 121 -19.06 3.63 12.37
CA ARG A 121 -18.78 2.36 11.71
C ARG A 121 -19.03 2.45 10.22
N VAL A 122 -18.13 1.86 9.45
CA VAL A 122 -18.18 1.82 7.98
C VAL A 122 -18.03 0.40 7.49
N SER A 123 -18.48 0.13 6.26
CA SER A 123 -18.40 -1.21 5.68
C SER A 123 -16.94 -1.63 5.47
N GLY A 124 -16.62 -2.85 5.87
CA GLY A 124 -15.35 -3.51 5.55
C GLY A 124 -15.41 -4.28 4.23
N ASP A 125 -14.28 -4.89 3.88
CA ASP A 125 -14.19 -5.86 2.80
C ASP A 125 -14.90 -7.15 3.21
N LYS A 126 -15.95 -7.51 2.46
CA LYS A 126 -16.80 -8.68 2.73
C LYS A 126 -16.05 -10.00 2.69
N VAL A 127 -14.89 -10.05 2.05
CA VAL A 127 -14.06 -11.26 2.00
C VAL A 127 -13.54 -11.65 3.39
N PHE A 128 -13.49 -10.71 4.33
CA PHE A 128 -13.07 -10.92 5.71
C PHE A 128 -14.22 -10.86 6.71
N ASP A 129 -15.44 -11.22 6.29
CA ASP A 129 -16.62 -11.37 7.17
C ASP A 129 -16.77 -10.24 8.22
N PRO A 130 -16.77 -8.95 7.80
CA PRO A 130 -16.80 -7.85 8.75
C PRO A 130 -18.09 -7.90 9.58
N PRO A 131 -18.07 -7.40 10.84
CA PRO A 131 -19.25 -7.34 11.68
C PRO A 131 -20.44 -6.68 10.96
N PRO A 132 -21.69 -7.15 11.15
CA PRO A 132 -22.86 -6.58 10.48
C PRO A 132 -23.03 -5.08 10.68
N GLU A 133 -22.64 -4.57 11.86
CA GLU A 133 -22.66 -3.16 12.21
C GLU A 133 -21.53 -2.33 11.57
N GLY A 134 -20.57 -2.96 10.91
CA GLY A 134 -19.40 -2.34 10.30
C GLY A 134 -18.16 -2.27 11.21
N LEU A 135 -17.04 -1.87 10.62
CA LEU A 135 -15.76 -1.70 11.29
C LEU A 135 -15.68 -0.34 11.97
N LEU A 136 -15.06 -0.28 13.16
CA LEU A 136 -14.76 0.97 13.82
C LEU A 136 -13.81 1.84 12.98
N VAL A 137 -13.89 3.15 13.17
CA VAL A 137 -13.02 4.13 12.53
C VAL A 137 -12.09 4.78 13.54
N PHE A 138 -10.82 4.88 13.17
CA PHE A 138 -9.80 5.56 13.96
C PHE A 138 -10.00 7.07 14.05
N ASN A 139 -9.89 7.65 15.24
CA ASN A 139 -9.84 9.11 15.41
C ASN A 139 -8.40 9.63 15.37
N HIS A 140 -7.91 9.93 14.17
CA HIS A 140 -6.56 10.48 13.99
C HIS A 140 -6.39 11.92 14.51
N ALA A 141 -7.46 12.62 14.91
CA ALA A 141 -7.31 13.90 15.61
C ALA A 141 -6.69 13.73 17.01
N VAL A 142 -6.81 12.52 17.61
CA VAL A 142 -6.25 12.22 18.93
C VAL A 142 -4.78 11.82 18.84
N GLY A 143 -3.90 12.61 19.47
CA GLY A 143 -2.45 12.40 19.42
C GLY A 143 -2.00 11.02 19.90
N GLU A 144 -2.57 10.51 20.99
CA GLU A 144 -2.23 9.16 21.50
C GLU A 144 -2.56 8.05 20.50
N MET A 145 -3.68 8.18 19.78
CA MET A 145 -4.08 7.23 18.75
C MET A 145 -3.07 7.24 17.61
N ARG A 146 -2.66 8.43 17.15
CA ARG A 146 -1.61 8.57 16.11
C ARG A 146 -0.29 7.93 16.55
N GLU A 147 0.16 8.19 17.77
CA GLU A 147 1.38 7.59 18.30
C GLU A 147 1.31 6.07 18.34
N HIS A 148 0.16 5.51 18.76
CA HIS A 148 -0.04 4.07 18.78
C HIS A 148 0.02 3.47 17.36
N TRP A 149 -0.69 4.06 16.40
CA TRP A 149 -0.70 3.61 15.00
C TRP A 149 0.71 3.62 14.39
N LYS A 150 1.47 4.71 14.58
CA LYS A 150 2.87 4.81 14.11
C LYS A 150 3.76 3.77 14.76
N LYS A 151 3.60 3.54 16.05
CA LYS A 151 4.39 2.56 16.81
C LYS A 151 4.22 1.15 16.29
N ILE A 152 3.01 0.75 15.86
CA ILE A 152 2.76 -0.54 15.22
C ILE A 152 3.62 -0.69 13.96
N CYS A 153 3.57 0.32 13.09
CA CYS A 153 4.34 0.37 11.86
C CYS A 153 5.85 0.29 12.13
N ILE A 154 6.39 1.13 13.02
CA ILE A 154 7.82 1.17 13.35
C ILE A 154 8.29 -0.15 13.99
N LYS A 155 7.50 -0.71 14.91
CA LYS A 155 7.84 -1.97 15.60
C LYS A 155 7.62 -3.21 14.75
N SER A 156 7.10 -3.08 13.53
CA SER A 156 6.94 -4.22 12.63
C SER A 156 8.28 -4.81 12.17
N GLY A 157 9.36 -4.00 12.19
CA GLY A 157 10.65 -4.35 11.61
C GLY A 157 10.67 -4.33 10.08
N ALA A 158 9.59 -3.89 9.43
CA ALA A 158 9.56 -3.66 7.99
C ALA A 158 10.38 -2.41 7.61
N ASP A 159 10.78 -2.32 6.34
CA ASP A 159 11.44 -1.12 5.80
C ASP A 159 10.46 0.02 5.55
N GLY A 160 9.16 -0.21 5.66
CA GLY A 160 8.16 0.81 5.42
C GLY A 160 6.75 0.33 5.73
N CYS A 161 5.79 1.22 5.49
CA CYS A 161 4.38 0.93 5.71
C CYS A 161 3.53 1.38 4.52
N PHE A 162 2.48 0.62 4.27
CA PHE A 162 1.44 0.95 3.32
C PHE A 162 0.26 1.52 4.12
N ALA A 163 -0.05 2.80 3.90
CA ALA A 163 -1.16 3.49 4.53
C ALA A 163 -2.38 3.39 3.60
N ASP A 164 -3.13 2.30 3.72
CA ASP A 164 -4.36 2.12 2.97
C ASP A 164 -5.43 3.13 3.41
N SER A 165 -6.35 3.47 2.50
CA SER A 165 -7.46 4.41 2.75
C SER A 165 -6.99 5.81 3.20
N SER A 166 -5.78 6.19 2.80
CA SER A 166 -5.12 7.42 3.23
C SER A 166 -5.52 8.68 2.44
N GLN A 167 -6.23 8.52 1.34
CA GLN A 167 -6.85 9.60 0.58
C GLN A 167 -8.00 10.26 1.37
N GLU A 168 -8.32 11.50 1.00
CA GLU A 168 -9.44 12.25 1.57
C GLU A 168 -10.79 11.62 1.21
N GLY A 169 -11.73 11.60 2.16
CA GLY A 169 -13.09 11.09 1.92
C GLY A 169 -13.18 9.57 1.72
N SER A 170 -12.11 8.83 2.02
CA SER A 170 -12.12 7.37 2.00
C SER A 170 -13.21 6.80 2.92
N HIS A 171 -13.87 5.72 2.50
CA HIS A 171 -14.99 5.07 3.20
C HIS A 171 -16.18 5.96 3.52
N LEU A 172 -16.41 7.01 2.72
CA LEU A 172 -17.58 7.90 2.83
C LEU A 172 -17.73 8.53 4.22
N THR A 173 -16.62 8.78 4.93
CA THR A 173 -16.63 9.41 6.26
C THR A 173 -17.34 10.76 6.25
N SER A 174 -17.29 11.50 5.14
CA SER A 174 -18.01 12.77 4.94
C SER A 174 -19.53 12.65 5.02
N TYR A 175 -20.10 11.45 4.91
CA TYR A 175 -21.53 11.24 5.13
C TYR A 175 -21.90 11.30 6.63
N TYR A 176 -20.95 11.00 7.51
CA TYR A 176 -21.16 10.87 8.94
C TYR A 176 -20.65 12.09 9.73
N LEU A 177 -19.69 12.82 9.16
CA LEU A 177 -19.08 13.98 9.81
C LEU A 177 -19.71 15.28 9.33
N ASN A 178 -19.82 16.26 10.24
CA ASN A 178 -19.99 17.64 9.82
C ASN A 178 -18.67 18.18 9.23
N ASN A 179 -18.68 19.38 8.66
CA ASN A 179 -17.50 19.94 7.99
C ASN A 179 -16.29 20.12 8.92
N GLU A 180 -16.52 20.49 10.19
CA GLU A 180 -15.46 20.75 11.17
C GLU A 180 -14.79 19.44 11.61
N ASP A 181 -15.58 18.46 12.02
CA ASP A 181 -15.09 17.14 12.43
C ASP A 181 -14.45 16.40 11.25
N GLY A 182 -15.00 16.57 10.04
CA GLY A 182 -14.43 16.06 8.80
C GLY A 182 -13.04 16.62 8.53
N ALA A 183 -12.89 17.95 8.58
CA ALA A 183 -11.60 18.60 8.40
C ALA A 183 -10.58 18.18 9.47
N ALA A 184 -11.01 18.07 10.74
CA ALA A 184 -10.15 17.63 11.83
C ALA A 184 -9.67 16.18 11.67
N PHE A 185 -10.56 15.27 11.24
CA PHE A 185 -10.22 13.89 10.94
C PHE A 185 -9.21 13.78 9.79
N GLU A 186 -9.45 14.49 8.68
CA GLU A 186 -8.58 14.46 7.50
C GLU A 186 -7.19 15.07 7.79
N GLU A 187 -7.12 16.20 8.51
CA GLU A 187 -5.84 16.75 8.94
C GLU A 187 -5.14 15.82 9.94
N GLY A 188 -5.88 15.13 10.82
CA GLY A 188 -5.34 14.09 11.70
C GLY A 188 -4.67 12.94 10.93
N LYS A 189 -5.30 12.44 9.86
CA LYS A 189 -4.69 11.43 8.97
C LYS A 189 -3.41 11.94 8.35
N VAL A 190 -3.44 13.16 7.80
CA VAL A 190 -2.24 13.81 7.21
C VAL A 190 -1.14 13.96 8.25
N GLN A 191 -1.46 14.42 9.45
CA GLN A 191 -0.50 14.58 10.54
C GLN A 191 0.14 13.25 10.94
N THR A 192 -0.64 12.17 11.04
CA THR A 192 -0.13 10.81 11.29
C THR A 192 0.91 10.41 10.24
N MET A 193 0.60 10.64 8.96
CA MET A 193 1.51 10.34 7.86
C MET A 193 2.76 11.22 7.88
N ARG A 194 2.62 12.53 8.12
CA ARG A 194 3.75 13.46 8.24
C ARG A 194 4.72 13.00 9.32
N GLU A 195 4.21 12.71 10.51
CA GLU A 195 5.00 12.26 11.64
C GLU A 195 5.72 10.93 11.33
N LEU A 196 5.05 9.97 10.69
CA LEU A 196 5.67 8.71 10.31
C LEU A 196 6.73 8.88 9.20
N THR A 197 6.48 9.73 8.20
CA THR A 197 7.46 10.05 7.17
C THR A 197 8.72 10.66 7.77
N VAL A 198 8.58 11.55 8.78
CA VAL A 198 9.73 12.08 9.53
C VAL A 198 10.48 10.98 10.28
N GLN A 199 9.78 10.04 10.91
CA GLN A 199 10.40 8.87 11.56
C GLN A 199 11.19 8.01 10.57
N PHE A 200 10.71 7.90 9.33
CA PHE A 200 11.45 7.31 8.22
C PHE A 200 12.54 8.21 7.62
N SER A 201 12.89 9.32 8.29
CA SER A 201 13.89 10.30 7.85
C SER A 201 13.54 10.96 6.49
N GLY A 202 12.28 10.88 6.08
CA GLY A 202 11.72 11.60 4.96
C GLY A 202 11.33 13.03 5.32
N ARG A 203 11.04 13.82 4.30
CA ARG A 203 10.44 15.15 4.44
C ARG A 203 8.97 15.07 4.03
N PRO A 204 8.01 15.41 4.88
CA PRO A 204 6.60 15.23 4.54
C PRO A 204 6.17 16.02 3.31
N GLY A 205 5.40 15.39 2.42
CA GLY A 205 4.97 16.02 1.16
C GLY A 205 6.12 16.32 0.19
N LYS A 206 7.32 15.83 0.48
CA LYS A 206 8.43 15.80 -0.45
C LYS A 206 8.65 14.37 -0.91
N PRO A 207 9.20 14.22 -2.12
CA PRO A 207 9.36 12.92 -2.72
C PRO A 207 10.40 12.10 -1.95
N TYR A 208 10.39 10.79 -2.18
CA TYR A 208 11.41 9.89 -1.65
C TYR A 208 12.81 10.34 -2.09
N ASN A 209 13.54 11.03 -1.22
CA ASN A 209 14.90 11.44 -1.51
C ASN A 209 15.85 10.30 -1.19
N GLN A 210 16.49 9.73 -2.21
CA GLN A 210 17.44 8.63 -2.12
C GLN A 210 18.59 8.78 -1.11
N TYR A 211 18.93 10.01 -0.69
CA TYR A 211 20.06 10.24 0.20
C TYR A 211 19.74 10.04 1.68
N PHE A 212 18.47 10.10 2.09
CA PHE A 212 18.11 10.18 3.51
C PHE A 212 16.92 9.39 4.08
N PRO A 213 16.22 8.45 3.42
CA PRO A 213 15.05 7.80 4.03
C PRO A 213 15.42 6.43 4.58
N LYS A 214 15.22 6.24 5.90
CA LYS A 214 15.31 4.93 6.54
C LYS A 214 14.19 4.00 6.07
N GLY A 215 13.06 4.56 5.62
CA GLY A 215 11.92 3.78 5.14
C GLY A 215 10.97 4.48 4.16
N VAL A 216 9.97 3.72 3.71
CA VAL A 216 8.93 4.16 2.75
C VAL A 216 7.56 4.23 3.43
N LEU A 217 6.79 5.28 3.14
CA LEU A 217 5.38 5.39 3.48
C LEU A 217 4.57 5.55 2.20
N LEU A 218 3.90 4.46 1.81
CA LEU A 218 3.08 4.37 0.61
C LEU A 218 1.65 4.86 0.89
N GLY A 219 1.24 5.96 0.25
CA GLY A 219 -0.15 6.41 0.16
C GLY A 219 -0.83 5.97 -1.14
N LYS A 220 -1.84 6.72 -1.58
CA LYS A 220 -2.72 6.35 -2.71
C LYS A 220 -2.57 7.19 -3.98
N HIS A 221 -2.04 8.42 -3.90
CA HIS A 221 -1.87 9.26 -5.10
C HIS A 221 -0.74 10.30 -4.94
N ALA A 222 -0.27 10.85 -6.06
CA ALA A 222 0.88 11.77 -6.14
C ALA A 222 0.69 13.13 -5.43
N GLY A 223 -0.56 13.52 -5.20
CA GLY A 223 -0.94 14.77 -4.53
C GLY A 223 -1.10 14.66 -3.01
N GLN A 224 -0.97 13.46 -2.45
CA GLN A 224 -1.32 13.21 -1.06
C GLN A 224 -0.27 13.82 -0.11
N ARG A 225 -0.77 14.55 0.91
CA ARG A 225 0.08 15.18 1.92
C ARG A 225 0.63 14.13 2.90
N GLY A 226 1.86 14.36 3.39
CA GLY A 226 2.45 13.57 4.47
C GLY A 226 3.11 12.26 4.08
N ILE A 227 3.02 11.82 2.82
CA ILE A 227 3.67 10.61 2.30
C ILE A 227 4.99 10.92 1.57
N ASN A 228 5.80 9.88 1.30
CA ASN A 228 6.99 9.96 0.45
C ASN A 228 6.96 8.97 -0.75
N ALA A 229 5.97 8.09 -0.81
CA ALA A 229 5.72 7.14 -1.90
C ALA A 229 4.21 6.91 -2.06
N PHE A 230 3.75 6.41 -3.20
CA PHE A 230 2.34 6.03 -3.36
C PHE A 230 2.14 4.84 -4.30
N GLN A 231 0.96 4.23 -4.23
CA GLN A 231 0.54 3.16 -5.13
C GLN A 231 -0.69 3.60 -5.95
N ILE A 232 -0.60 3.49 -7.28
CA ILE A 232 -1.75 3.53 -8.19
C ILE A 232 -2.39 2.15 -8.18
N GLU A 233 -3.48 2.00 -7.43
CA GLU A 233 -4.10 0.70 -7.14
C GLU A 233 -4.83 0.06 -8.33
N ASN A 234 -5.37 0.90 -9.22
CA ASN A 234 -6.15 0.47 -10.39
C ASN A 234 -5.45 0.96 -11.67
N PHE A 235 -4.18 0.62 -11.83
CA PHE A 235 -3.42 1.04 -13.01
C PHE A 235 -3.90 0.25 -14.22
N GLU A 236 -4.46 0.94 -15.20
CA GLU A 236 -4.97 0.35 -16.43
C GLU A 236 -4.10 0.73 -17.63
N ALA A 237 -4.28 -0.01 -18.73
CA ALA A 237 -3.71 0.34 -20.02
C ALA A 237 -4.48 1.52 -20.63
N ASN A 238 -4.38 2.73 -20.07
CA ASN A 238 -5.04 3.93 -20.60
C ASN A 238 -4.21 5.20 -20.36
N GLU A 239 -4.54 6.27 -21.08
CA GLU A 239 -3.80 7.54 -21.01
C GLU A 239 -3.84 8.18 -19.61
N GLN A 240 -4.96 8.06 -18.90
CA GLN A 240 -5.11 8.62 -17.56
C GLN A 240 -4.13 7.98 -16.55
N SER A 241 -4.00 6.66 -16.58
CA SER A 241 -3.08 5.91 -15.72
C SER A 241 -1.62 6.27 -16.03
N ILE A 242 -1.28 6.39 -17.33
CA ILE A 242 0.04 6.85 -17.77
C ILE A 242 0.33 8.26 -17.23
N ALA A 243 -0.64 9.18 -17.34
CA ALA A 243 -0.49 10.55 -16.88
C ALA A 243 -0.26 10.63 -15.36
N GLU A 244 -1.00 9.86 -14.56
CA GLU A 244 -0.81 9.80 -13.11
C GLU A 244 0.57 9.25 -12.72
N LEU A 245 1.04 8.19 -13.41
CA LEU A 245 2.38 7.65 -13.20
C LEU A 245 3.46 8.68 -13.56
N VAL A 246 3.34 9.35 -14.71
CA VAL A 246 4.28 10.39 -15.15
C VAL A 246 4.30 11.56 -14.17
N GLU A 247 3.15 11.97 -13.63
CA GLU A 247 3.08 13.01 -12.60
C GLU A 247 3.87 12.59 -11.34
N GLY A 248 3.69 11.35 -10.86
CA GLY A 248 4.46 10.82 -9.75
C GLY A 248 5.97 10.84 -10.00
N VAL A 249 6.38 10.43 -11.19
CA VAL A 249 7.79 10.44 -11.64
C VAL A 249 8.35 11.85 -11.70
N GLN A 250 7.64 12.80 -12.30
CA GLN A 250 8.07 14.20 -12.41
C GLN A 250 8.22 14.85 -11.05
N ARG A 251 7.34 14.49 -10.12
CA ARG A 251 7.45 14.90 -8.73
C ARG A 251 8.58 14.17 -8.01
N GLY A 252 9.12 13.06 -8.52
CA GLY A 252 10.23 12.31 -7.92
C GLY A 252 9.81 11.29 -6.86
N TYR A 253 8.52 10.90 -6.83
CA TYR A 253 8.03 9.89 -5.90
C TYR A 253 8.52 8.50 -6.27
N LEU A 254 8.66 7.65 -5.26
CA LEU A 254 8.58 6.21 -5.49
C LEU A 254 7.12 5.85 -5.80
N VAL A 255 6.88 5.17 -6.91
CA VAL A 255 5.53 4.84 -7.38
C VAL A 255 5.38 3.35 -7.56
N GLN A 256 4.42 2.74 -6.88
CA GLN A 256 3.96 1.40 -7.19
C GLN A 256 2.76 1.50 -8.15
N VAL A 257 2.71 0.69 -9.18
CA VAL A 257 1.52 0.54 -10.02
C VAL A 257 1.00 -0.89 -9.90
N HIS A 258 -0.22 -1.02 -9.42
CA HIS A 258 -0.90 -2.29 -9.35
C HIS A 258 -1.76 -2.45 -10.61
N GLY A 259 -1.27 -3.26 -11.54
CA GLY A 259 -1.89 -3.46 -12.85
C GLY A 259 -3.22 -4.19 -12.73
N ARG A 260 -4.27 -3.64 -13.35
CA ARG A 260 -5.61 -4.22 -13.42
C ARG A 260 -6.08 -4.42 -14.86
N ARG A 261 -6.98 -5.39 -15.08
CA ARG A 261 -7.65 -5.62 -16.36
C ARG A 261 -9.03 -4.93 -16.37
N GLY A 262 -9.05 -3.68 -16.84
CA GLY A 262 -10.29 -2.91 -17.02
C GLY A 262 -11.18 -2.87 -15.77
N THR A 263 -12.49 -2.71 -15.97
CA THR A 263 -13.43 -2.37 -14.88
C THR A 263 -13.67 -3.47 -13.85
N HIS A 264 -13.35 -4.75 -14.10
CA HIS A 264 -13.91 -5.81 -13.25
C HIS A 264 -13.07 -7.01 -12.80
N ILE A 265 -11.86 -7.31 -13.29
CA ILE A 265 -11.16 -8.52 -12.80
C ILE A 265 -9.66 -8.21 -12.65
N GLU A 266 -9.10 -8.42 -11.46
CA GLU A 266 -7.64 -8.49 -11.27
C GLU A 266 -7.08 -9.62 -12.14
N PHE A 267 -5.79 -9.64 -12.46
CA PHE A 267 -5.23 -10.80 -13.18
C PHE A 267 -5.25 -12.02 -12.23
N GLU A 268 -6.38 -12.73 -12.15
CA GLU A 268 -6.64 -13.83 -11.20
C GLU A 268 -5.56 -14.90 -11.29
N HIS A 269 -4.96 -15.10 -12.46
CA HIS A 269 -3.93 -16.12 -12.70
C HIS A 269 -2.55 -15.53 -13.06
N GLY A 270 -2.28 -14.28 -12.63
CA GLY A 270 -1.04 -13.59 -12.96
C GLY A 270 -0.77 -13.58 -14.46
N CYS A 271 0.42 -14.01 -14.88
CA CYS A 271 0.82 -14.04 -16.29
C CYS A 271 0.53 -15.35 -17.03
N ARG A 272 0.05 -16.38 -16.34
CA ARG A 272 -0.26 -17.68 -16.96
C ARG A 272 -1.76 -17.74 -17.20
N GLY A 273 -2.19 -17.26 -18.37
CA GLY A 273 -3.58 -17.31 -18.75
C GLY A 273 -3.84 -16.80 -20.16
N GLN A 274 -5.10 -16.88 -20.57
CA GLN A 274 -5.58 -16.43 -21.88
C GLN A 274 -5.44 -14.90 -22.09
N ASP A 275 -5.05 -14.15 -21.05
CA ASP A 275 -4.96 -12.70 -21.05
C ASP A 275 -3.56 -12.14 -21.28
N LYS A 276 -2.63 -12.93 -21.82
CA LYS A 276 -1.24 -12.50 -22.07
C LYS A 276 -1.16 -11.19 -22.88
N GLU A 277 -2.07 -10.98 -23.83
CA GLU A 277 -2.15 -9.73 -24.59
C GLU A 277 -2.53 -8.54 -23.72
N LYS A 278 -3.55 -8.67 -22.86
CA LYS A 278 -4.00 -7.59 -21.97
C LYS A 278 -2.93 -7.24 -20.95
N TYR A 279 -2.22 -8.24 -20.47
CA TYR A 279 -1.07 -8.02 -19.61
C TYR A 279 0.04 -7.24 -20.34
N THR A 280 0.27 -7.54 -21.62
CA THR A 280 1.21 -6.79 -22.46
C THR A 280 0.79 -5.34 -22.63
N ASP A 281 -0.51 -5.06 -22.80
CA ASP A 281 -1.04 -3.69 -22.89
C ASP A 281 -0.72 -2.86 -21.64
N VAL A 282 -0.96 -3.44 -20.45
CA VAL A 282 -0.73 -2.76 -19.15
C VAL A 282 0.76 -2.58 -18.88
N VAL A 283 1.60 -3.58 -19.17
CA VAL A 283 3.07 -3.46 -19.05
C VAL A 283 3.61 -2.42 -20.03
N ALA A 284 3.09 -2.35 -21.25
CA ALA A 284 3.49 -1.32 -22.21
C ALA A 284 3.14 0.08 -21.69
N ALA A 285 1.91 0.28 -21.18
CA ALA A 285 1.51 1.54 -20.57
C ALA A 285 2.41 1.93 -19.39
N PHE A 286 2.74 0.97 -18.51
CA PHE A 286 3.72 1.17 -17.44
C PHE A 286 5.08 1.62 -18.01
N LEU A 287 5.64 0.90 -18.98
CA LEU A 287 6.95 1.24 -19.56
C LEU A 287 6.96 2.58 -20.32
N ILE A 288 5.81 3.05 -20.82
CA ILE A 288 5.68 4.41 -21.37
C ILE A 288 5.87 5.46 -20.27
N GLY A 289 5.22 5.31 -19.12
CA GLY A 289 5.24 6.29 -18.03
C GLY A 289 6.34 6.12 -16.99
N ALA A 290 6.94 4.93 -16.87
CA ALA A 290 7.82 4.57 -15.76
C ALA A 290 9.09 5.43 -15.71
N GLY A 291 9.44 5.89 -14.52
CA GLY A 291 10.69 6.56 -14.21
C GLY A 291 11.55 5.74 -13.26
N LYS A 292 12.59 6.38 -12.73
CA LYS A 292 13.36 5.83 -11.61
C LYS A 292 12.43 5.63 -10.41
N ASP A 293 12.60 4.52 -9.69
CA ASP A 293 11.79 4.16 -8.52
C ASP A 293 10.30 3.89 -8.83
N CYS A 294 9.97 3.53 -10.07
CA CYS A 294 8.68 2.96 -10.40
C CYS A 294 8.72 1.44 -10.27
N PHE A 295 7.65 0.85 -9.72
CA PHE A 295 7.54 -0.59 -9.52
C PHE A 295 6.20 -1.09 -10.06
N PHE A 296 6.24 -2.20 -10.80
CA PHE A 296 5.07 -2.85 -11.38
C PHE A 296 4.64 -4.07 -10.54
N GLY A 297 3.35 -4.21 -10.28
CA GLY A 297 2.78 -5.34 -9.55
C GLY A 297 1.47 -5.78 -10.20
N THR A 298 1.07 -7.00 -9.90
CA THR A 298 -0.15 -7.61 -10.44
C THR A 298 -0.65 -8.70 -9.51
N GLY A 299 -1.86 -9.17 -9.81
CA GLY A 299 -2.50 -10.32 -9.17
C GLY A 299 -3.50 -9.87 -8.10
N PRO A 300 -4.14 -10.85 -7.44
CA PRO A 300 -5.14 -10.54 -6.43
C PRO A 300 -4.54 -9.98 -5.14
N TRP A 301 -5.33 -9.40 -4.24
CA TRP A 301 -4.85 -9.07 -2.89
C TRP A 301 -4.68 -10.30 -1.97
N ILE A 302 -5.22 -11.45 -2.40
CA ILE A 302 -5.19 -12.73 -1.68
C ILE A 302 -4.63 -13.80 -2.61
N SER A 303 -3.63 -14.56 -2.14
CA SER A 303 -3.08 -15.73 -2.85
C SER A 303 -3.52 -17.01 -2.13
N PRO A 304 -4.63 -17.65 -2.55
CA PRO A 304 -5.14 -18.84 -1.87
C PRO A 304 -4.25 -20.08 -2.05
N SER A 305 -3.37 -20.10 -3.06
CA SER A 305 -2.50 -21.23 -3.34
C SER A 305 -1.03 -20.85 -3.63
N LEU A 306 -0.15 -21.85 -3.60
CA LEU A 306 1.23 -21.71 -4.07
C LEU A 306 1.28 -21.32 -5.56
N GLN A 307 0.37 -21.87 -6.37
CA GLN A 307 0.32 -21.61 -7.80
C GLN A 307 0.04 -20.13 -8.07
N ASP A 308 -0.89 -19.51 -7.34
CA ASP A 308 -1.20 -18.08 -7.48
C ASP A 308 0.02 -17.21 -7.19
N VAL A 309 0.83 -17.58 -6.19
CA VAL A 309 2.09 -16.88 -5.88
C VAL A 309 3.10 -17.06 -7.02
N GLN A 310 3.27 -18.28 -7.52
CA GLN A 310 4.20 -18.59 -8.59
C GLN A 310 3.85 -17.87 -9.90
N ASP A 311 2.56 -17.76 -10.21
CA ASP A 311 2.08 -17.13 -11.44
C ASP A 311 2.19 -15.61 -11.44
N ARG A 312 2.46 -15.00 -10.28
CA ARG A 312 2.81 -13.58 -10.21
C ARG A 312 4.20 -13.29 -10.78
N TRP A 313 5.11 -14.27 -10.77
CA TRP A 313 6.41 -14.09 -11.41
C TRP A 313 6.35 -14.48 -12.88
N CYS A 314 6.29 -13.45 -13.72
CA CYS A 314 6.15 -13.59 -15.15
C CYS A 314 7.53 -13.73 -15.80
N SER A 315 8.15 -14.91 -15.73
CA SER A 315 9.53 -15.11 -16.25
C SER A 315 9.70 -14.63 -17.70
N ASP A 316 8.69 -14.90 -18.54
CA ASP A 316 8.61 -14.46 -19.93
C ASP A 316 8.67 -12.94 -20.14
N LEU A 317 8.51 -12.13 -19.10
CA LEU A 317 8.50 -10.66 -19.16
C LEU A 317 9.55 -10.07 -18.21
N PHE A 318 9.60 -10.55 -16.98
CA PHE A 318 10.44 -10.01 -15.91
C PHE A 318 11.91 -10.38 -16.06
N ASP A 319 12.21 -11.52 -16.69
CA ASP A 319 13.59 -11.95 -16.91
C ASP A 319 14.16 -11.39 -18.23
N ARG A 320 13.38 -10.63 -19.01
CA ARG A 320 13.85 -10.01 -20.26
C ARG A 320 14.70 -8.77 -20.00
N PRO A 321 15.82 -8.59 -20.74
CA PRO A 321 16.62 -7.38 -20.63
C PRO A 321 15.85 -6.17 -21.12
N LEU A 322 15.98 -5.06 -20.40
CA LEU A 322 15.27 -3.82 -20.70
C LEU A 322 16.24 -2.68 -21.05
N GLY A 323 17.25 -2.43 -20.23
CA GLY A 323 18.18 -1.30 -20.37
C GLY A 323 17.56 0.03 -19.94
N GLU A 324 18.40 1.02 -19.62
CA GLU A 324 17.97 2.40 -19.33
C GLU A 324 17.12 2.98 -20.48
N PRO A 325 16.07 3.77 -20.21
CA PRO A 325 15.32 4.44 -21.26
C PRO A 325 16.19 5.50 -21.95
N ASP A 326 16.10 5.59 -23.28
CA ASP A 326 16.81 6.62 -24.08
C ASP A 326 16.28 8.05 -23.79
N GLY A 327 15.14 8.14 -23.12
CA GLY A 327 14.49 9.37 -22.69
C GLY A 327 13.02 9.15 -22.30
N PRO A 328 12.27 10.24 -22.09
CA PRO A 328 10.81 10.20 -21.99
C PRO A 328 10.18 9.62 -23.27
N ALA A 329 8.95 9.08 -23.15
CA ALA A 329 8.19 8.64 -24.31
C ALA A 329 7.84 9.83 -25.23
N VAL A 330 7.88 9.60 -26.54
CA VAL A 330 7.46 10.56 -27.57
C VAL A 330 6.07 10.19 -28.06
N ARG A 331 5.16 11.16 -28.10
CA ARG A 331 3.80 11.00 -28.63
C ARG A 331 3.71 11.56 -30.06
N ILE A 332 3.19 10.77 -30.99
CA ILE A 332 2.85 11.19 -32.36
C ILE A 332 1.41 10.77 -32.65
N GLY A 333 0.49 11.74 -32.73
CA GLY A 333 -0.94 11.45 -32.75
C GLY A 333 -1.37 10.72 -31.48
N ASP A 334 -2.01 9.57 -31.64
CA ASP A 334 -2.48 8.73 -30.52
C ASP A 334 -1.47 7.68 -30.07
N ARG A 335 -0.26 7.67 -30.65
CA ARG A 335 0.76 6.65 -30.34
C ARG A 335 1.90 7.23 -29.53
N TYR A 336 2.10 6.68 -28.33
CA TYR A 336 3.33 6.81 -27.56
C TYR A 336 4.38 5.81 -28.07
N THR A 337 5.64 6.24 -28.06
CA THR A 337 6.80 5.40 -28.36
C THR A 337 7.92 5.69 -27.37
N ARG A 338 8.52 4.64 -26.80
CA ARG A 338 9.72 4.75 -25.96
C ARG A 338 10.74 3.69 -26.35
N ARG A 339 12.02 4.06 -26.30
CA ARG A 339 13.15 3.18 -26.58
C ARG A 339 14.03 3.04 -25.35
N PHE A 340 14.71 1.91 -25.27
CA PHE A 340 15.61 1.56 -24.19
C PHE A 340 16.94 1.08 -24.76
N SER A 341 18.01 1.27 -24.00
CA SER A 341 19.39 1.02 -24.43
C SER A 341 19.71 -0.44 -24.75
N SER A 342 18.87 -1.39 -24.32
CA SER A 342 18.98 -2.78 -24.78
C SER A 342 18.64 -2.95 -26.26
N GLY A 343 17.91 -2.01 -26.86
CA GLY A 343 17.23 -2.16 -28.15
C GLY A 343 15.72 -2.46 -28.01
N THR A 344 15.20 -2.57 -26.79
CA THR A 344 13.77 -2.74 -26.55
C THR A 344 13.01 -1.48 -26.96
N THR A 345 11.91 -1.64 -27.71
CA THR A 345 11.02 -0.54 -28.11
C THR A 345 9.59 -0.83 -27.65
N VAL A 346 8.96 0.15 -27.01
CA VAL A 346 7.58 0.07 -26.52
C VAL A 346 6.72 1.05 -27.29
N HIS A 347 5.56 0.58 -27.74
CA HIS A 347 4.53 1.41 -28.33
C HIS A 347 3.22 1.25 -27.55
N PHE A 348 2.48 2.34 -27.42
CA PHE A 348 1.16 2.33 -26.81
C PHE A 348 0.22 3.26 -27.58
N ASP A 349 -0.94 2.78 -27.97
CA ASP A 349 -1.94 3.53 -28.72
C ASP A 349 -3.12 3.87 -27.80
N VAL A 350 -3.32 5.16 -27.50
CA VAL A 350 -4.36 5.62 -26.56
C VAL A 350 -5.77 5.50 -27.12
N SER A 351 -5.93 5.45 -28.45
CA SER A 351 -7.24 5.35 -29.08
C SER A 351 -7.83 3.95 -28.92
N THR A 352 -6.95 2.95 -28.86
CA THR A 352 -7.32 1.53 -28.73
C THR A 352 -6.98 0.93 -27.36
N ASN A 353 -6.22 1.65 -26.53
CA ASN A 353 -5.67 1.15 -25.26
C ASN A 353 -4.80 -0.11 -25.46
N ARG A 354 -4.07 -0.19 -26.57
CA ARG A 354 -3.25 -1.36 -26.95
C ARG A 354 -1.76 -1.04 -26.91
N GLY A 355 -1.01 -1.95 -26.33
CA GLY A 355 0.43 -1.89 -26.18
C GLY A 355 1.15 -2.96 -26.97
N ASN A 356 2.34 -2.64 -27.48
CA ASN A 356 3.24 -3.60 -28.10
C ASN A 356 4.66 -3.39 -27.57
N ILE A 357 5.31 -4.47 -27.15
CA ILE A 357 6.69 -4.45 -26.64
C ILE A 357 7.57 -5.30 -27.55
N PHE A 358 8.51 -4.66 -28.22
CA PHE A 358 9.50 -5.27 -29.10
C PHE A 358 10.80 -5.44 -28.30
N TRP A 359 10.99 -6.61 -27.70
CA TRP A 359 12.15 -6.90 -26.85
C TRP A 359 13.45 -7.09 -27.65
N ALA A 360 14.56 -6.58 -27.11
CA ALA A 360 15.89 -6.54 -27.74
C ALA A 360 16.45 -7.86 -28.33
N ASN A 361 16.02 -9.03 -27.85
CA ASN A 361 16.72 -10.30 -28.09
C ASN A 361 15.96 -11.32 -28.95
N LEU A 362 14.86 -10.96 -29.60
CA LEU A 362 14.15 -11.90 -30.48
C LEU A 362 14.82 -12.10 -31.85
N HIS A 363 15.76 -11.25 -32.25
CA HIS A 363 16.45 -11.36 -33.54
C HIS A 363 17.89 -11.88 -33.49
N HIS A 364 18.54 -11.92 -32.32
CA HIS A 364 19.95 -12.35 -32.21
C HIS A 364 20.14 -13.78 -31.70
N ALA A 365 19.08 -14.46 -31.23
CA ALA A 365 19.17 -15.85 -30.78
C ALA A 365 19.29 -16.88 -31.92
N VAL A 366 19.24 -16.47 -33.20
CA VAL A 366 19.28 -17.40 -34.34
C VAL A 366 20.69 -17.61 -34.90
N ILE A 367 21.69 -16.78 -34.59
CA ILE A 367 23.08 -17.00 -35.05
C ILE A 367 24.09 -16.54 -33.99
N ALA A 368 23.89 -16.96 -32.74
CA ALA A 368 25.05 -17.19 -31.90
C ALA A 368 25.58 -18.57 -32.31
N THR A 369 26.57 -18.61 -33.19
CA THR A 369 27.42 -19.79 -33.34
C THR A 369 27.78 -20.25 -31.93
N PRO A 370 27.60 -21.54 -31.60
CA PRO A 370 27.94 -22.04 -30.28
C PRO A 370 29.37 -21.59 -29.98
N PRO A 371 29.65 -21.00 -28.81
CA PRO A 371 31.00 -20.61 -28.45
C PRO A 371 31.89 -21.83 -28.68
N LEU A 372 32.99 -21.66 -29.42
CA LEU A 372 33.98 -22.71 -29.59
C LEU A 372 34.24 -23.31 -28.21
N PRO A 373 34.17 -24.65 -28.05
CA PRO A 373 34.32 -25.28 -26.76
C PRO A 373 35.60 -24.76 -26.12
N SER A 374 35.47 -24.12 -24.95
CA SER A 374 36.61 -23.65 -24.18
C SER A 374 37.61 -24.80 -24.05
N PRO A 375 38.92 -24.56 -24.24
CA PRO A 375 39.92 -25.61 -24.08
C PRO A 375 39.72 -26.30 -22.74
N ARG A 376 39.56 -27.63 -22.81
CA ARG A 376 39.24 -28.47 -21.65
C ARG A 376 40.22 -28.13 -20.52
N PRO A 377 39.73 -27.74 -19.33
CA PRO A 377 40.61 -27.53 -18.18
C PRO A 377 41.46 -28.79 -17.95
N PRO A 378 42.75 -28.65 -17.57
CA PRO A 378 43.55 -29.80 -17.18
C PRO A 378 42.81 -30.57 -16.07
N PRO A 379 42.86 -31.91 -16.07
CA PRO A 379 42.17 -32.72 -15.09
C PRO A 379 42.56 -32.28 -13.68
N LEU A 380 41.56 -31.96 -12.86
CA LEU A 380 41.76 -31.66 -11.45
C LEU A 380 42.50 -32.84 -10.79
N PRO A 381 43.52 -32.58 -9.96
CA PRO A 381 44.13 -33.62 -9.15
C PRO A 381 43.04 -34.29 -8.31
N SER A 382 43.05 -35.62 -8.31
CA SER A 382 42.10 -36.44 -7.57
C SER A 382 42.03 -36.00 -6.11
N SER A 383 40.84 -35.60 -5.66
CA SER A 383 40.59 -35.24 -4.27
C SER A 383 41.04 -36.38 -3.34
N PRO A 384 41.71 -36.07 -2.21
CA PRO A 384 42.02 -37.08 -1.21
C PRO A 384 40.73 -37.74 -0.72
N PRO A 385 40.77 -39.03 -0.36
CA PRO A 385 39.62 -39.76 0.13
C PRO A 385 39.04 -39.04 1.36
N MET A 386 37.73 -38.85 1.36
CA MET A 386 37.01 -38.29 2.50
C MET A 386 37.30 -39.13 3.75
N PRO A 387 37.59 -38.48 4.89
CA PRO A 387 37.66 -39.18 6.16
C PRO A 387 36.30 -39.86 6.45
N PRO A 388 36.30 -41.03 7.09
CA PRO A 388 35.06 -41.71 7.46
C PRO A 388 34.21 -40.80 8.35
N PRO A 389 32.88 -40.86 8.23
CA PRO A 389 31.99 -40.08 9.08
C PRO A 389 32.26 -40.42 10.56
N PRO A 390 32.22 -39.42 11.45
CA PRO A 390 32.38 -39.66 12.88
C PRO A 390 31.29 -40.62 13.38
N PRO A 391 31.59 -41.46 14.37
CA PRO A 391 30.59 -42.34 14.97
C PRO A 391 29.42 -41.52 15.51
N PRO A 392 28.19 -42.04 15.45
CA PRO A 392 27.01 -41.36 15.99
C PRO A 392 27.22 -41.07 17.48
N MET A 393 26.90 -39.84 17.88
CA MET A 393 26.95 -39.45 19.29
C MET A 393 25.99 -40.32 20.10
N PRO A 394 26.39 -40.76 21.31
CA PRO A 394 25.49 -41.47 22.20
C PRO A 394 24.28 -40.57 22.55
N PRO A 395 23.09 -41.16 22.72
CA PRO A 395 21.91 -40.40 23.12
C PRO A 395 22.16 -39.70 24.46
N PRO A 396 21.60 -38.49 24.65
CA PRO A 396 21.72 -37.79 25.91
C PRO A 396 21.10 -38.61 27.04
N PRO A 397 21.69 -38.59 28.25
CA PRO A 397 21.12 -39.29 29.39
C PRO A 397 19.73 -38.74 29.72
N PRO A 398 18.80 -39.59 30.20
CA PRO A 398 17.48 -39.14 30.60
C PRO A 398 17.59 -38.06 31.69
N PRO A 399 16.70 -37.06 31.69
CA PRO A 399 16.73 -35.99 32.68
C PRO A 399 16.61 -36.58 34.09
N ARG A 400 17.56 -36.21 34.96
CA ARG A 400 17.51 -36.56 36.38
C ARG A 400 16.21 -36.05 36.97
N ARG A 401 15.40 -36.94 37.54
CA ARG A 401 14.31 -36.58 38.45
C ARG A 401 14.92 -35.84 39.64
N ASN A 402 14.78 -34.52 39.66
CA ASN A 402 14.92 -33.76 40.88
C ASN A 402 13.71 -34.09 41.75
N SER A 403 13.91 -35.00 42.71
CA SER A 403 13.04 -35.15 43.86
C SER A 403 13.02 -33.83 44.62
N LEU A 404 11.87 -33.15 44.60
CA LEU A 404 11.58 -32.02 45.48
C LEU A 404 11.70 -32.46 46.95
N PRO A 405 12.33 -31.66 47.83
CA PRO A 405 12.28 -31.92 49.26
C PRO A 405 10.83 -31.77 49.78
N PRO A 406 10.44 -32.53 50.82
CA PRO A 406 9.12 -32.41 51.41
C PRO A 406 8.91 -31.01 52.02
N PRO A 407 7.67 -30.48 52.01
CA PRO A 407 7.38 -29.17 52.56
C PRO A 407 7.52 -29.19 54.09
N ASP A 408 8.25 -28.20 54.61
CA ASP A 408 8.33 -27.88 56.03
C ASP A 408 6.93 -27.54 56.57
N PRO A 409 6.45 -28.19 57.64
CA PRO A 409 5.28 -27.73 58.37
C PRO A 409 5.74 -26.62 59.33
N LEU A 410 5.01 -25.51 59.36
CA LEU A 410 5.14 -24.34 60.25
C LEU A 410 5.78 -23.09 59.61
N SER A 411 5.00 -22.41 58.77
CA SER A 411 5.02 -20.96 58.67
C SER A 411 3.66 -20.46 58.17
N ILE A 412 2.71 -20.35 59.10
CA ILE A 412 1.46 -19.63 58.88
C ILE A 412 1.73 -18.17 59.22
N SER A 413 1.72 -17.29 58.22
CA SER A 413 1.46 -15.86 58.39
C SER A 413 0.24 -15.50 57.53
N PRO A 414 -0.70 -14.70 58.07
CA PRO A 414 -2.01 -14.51 57.47
C PRO A 414 -1.96 -13.55 56.28
N TRP A 415 -2.69 -13.93 55.23
CA TRP A 415 -3.03 -13.07 54.11
C TRP A 415 -4.00 -11.96 54.54
N PRO A 416 -3.94 -10.76 53.92
CA PRO A 416 -4.94 -9.72 54.14
C PRO A 416 -6.29 -10.10 53.49
N PRO A 417 -7.42 -9.64 54.02
CA PRO A 417 -8.74 -10.05 53.56
C PRO A 417 -9.07 -9.45 52.18
N GLN A 418 -9.80 -10.26 51.40
CA GLN A 418 -10.49 -9.88 50.18
C GLN A 418 -11.43 -8.69 50.43
N LEU A 419 -11.34 -7.68 49.58
CA LEU A 419 -12.29 -6.57 49.53
C LEU A 419 -13.49 -6.99 48.66
N ASP A 420 -14.63 -7.17 49.32
CA ASP A 420 -15.95 -7.24 48.70
C ASP A 420 -16.31 -5.91 48.04
N SER A 421 -16.49 -5.93 46.72
CA SER A 421 -16.93 -4.80 45.92
C SER A 421 -18.45 -4.73 45.82
N HIS A 422 -19.15 -4.55 46.95
CA HIS A 422 -20.57 -4.17 46.97
C HIS A 422 -20.97 -3.50 48.31
N ALA A 423 -20.53 -2.25 48.50
CA ALA A 423 -21.21 -1.23 49.32
C ALA A 423 -20.31 0.01 49.39
N LEU A 424 -20.76 1.15 48.85
CA LEU A 424 -20.47 2.53 49.28
C LEU A 424 -20.96 3.50 48.19
N LEU A 425 -22.28 3.62 48.09
CA LEU A 425 -22.93 4.84 47.59
C LEU A 425 -23.46 5.57 48.83
N ASN A 426 -23.19 6.87 48.90
CA ASN A 426 -23.54 7.83 49.95
C ASN A 426 -22.52 7.94 51.10
N GLN A 427 -21.59 8.91 50.99
CA GLN A 427 -21.29 9.92 52.02
C GLN A 427 -20.59 11.15 51.39
N PRO A 428 -20.75 12.37 51.98
CA PRO A 428 -20.46 13.64 51.33
C PRO A 428 -19.00 14.11 51.47
N LEU A 429 -18.51 14.82 50.45
CA LEU A 429 -17.17 15.43 50.42
C LEU A 429 -17.07 16.69 51.31
N PRO A 430 -15.95 16.92 52.03
CA PRO A 430 -15.71 18.14 52.79
C PRO A 430 -15.11 19.27 51.94
N PRO A 431 -15.28 20.55 52.35
CA PRO A 431 -14.94 21.71 51.53
C PRO A 431 -13.58 22.31 51.89
N ALA A 432 -12.68 22.49 50.91
CA ALA A 432 -11.67 23.56 50.92
C ALA A 432 -10.85 23.54 49.62
N LEU A 433 -10.99 24.59 48.81
CA LEU A 433 -9.91 25.53 48.45
C LEU A 433 -10.43 26.50 47.39
N ARG A 434 -10.83 27.68 47.87
CA ARG A 434 -10.95 28.91 47.06
C ARG A 434 -9.56 29.42 46.76
N GLY A 435 -9.28 29.78 45.51
CA GLY A 435 -8.11 30.58 45.19
C GLY A 435 -7.90 30.83 43.70
N GLN A 436 -8.19 32.06 43.29
CA GLN A 436 -7.62 32.78 42.13
C GLN A 436 -8.16 32.44 40.72
N GLN A 437 -9.15 33.24 40.30
CA GLN A 437 -9.28 33.71 38.92
C GLN A 437 -8.32 34.88 38.67
N PRO A 438 -7.82 35.06 37.44
CA PRO A 438 -7.53 36.38 36.91
C PRO A 438 -8.70 36.91 36.06
N ARG A 439 -9.04 38.16 36.35
CA ARG A 439 -9.90 39.04 35.55
C ARG A 439 -9.31 39.25 34.16
N GLN A 440 -10.13 39.22 33.12
CA GLN A 440 -10.04 40.20 32.05
C GLN A 440 -11.43 40.72 31.65
N GLN A 441 -11.45 42.02 31.43
CA GLN A 441 -12.61 42.87 31.22
C GLN A 441 -12.92 43.02 29.72
N ASN A 442 -14.23 43.15 29.49
CA ASN A 442 -14.90 44.10 28.59
C ASN A 442 -14.69 44.06 27.07
N ALA A 443 -15.86 43.86 26.45
CA ALA A 443 -16.48 44.69 25.41
C ALA A 443 -16.15 44.34 23.95
N LEU A 444 -17.17 43.87 23.24
CA LEU A 444 -17.70 44.58 22.08
C LEU A 444 -19.20 44.28 21.92
N ARG A 445 -19.95 45.31 21.54
CA ARG A 445 -21.42 45.38 21.45
C ARG A 445 -21.91 44.98 20.06
N ALA A 446 -23.08 44.30 20.07
CA ALA A 446 -24.24 44.42 19.17
C ALA A 446 -24.18 43.92 17.71
N PRO A 447 -25.34 43.73 17.01
CA PRO A 447 -26.74 43.82 17.48
C PRO A 447 -27.62 42.59 17.21
N ALA A 448 -28.77 42.60 17.88
CA ALA A 448 -29.92 41.74 17.67
C ALA A 448 -30.45 41.78 16.23
N LEU A 449 -30.78 40.61 15.68
CA LEU A 449 -31.52 40.46 14.43
C LEU A 449 -32.89 39.82 14.72
N LEU A 450 -33.92 40.45 14.14
CA LEU A 450 -35.34 40.12 14.22
C LEU A 450 -35.64 38.63 14.00
N ILE A 451 -36.44 38.07 14.89
CA ILE A 451 -37.21 36.85 14.68
C ILE A 451 -38.34 37.17 13.69
N ALA A 452 -38.28 36.58 12.49
CA ALA A 452 -39.42 36.53 11.58
C ALA A 452 -40.07 35.14 11.70
N THR A 453 -41.21 35.07 12.35
CA THR A 453 -42.07 33.89 12.43
C THR A 453 -42.69 33.61 11.06
N ARG A 454 -42.50 32.39 10.53
CA ARG A 454 -43.30 31.85 9.40
C ARG A 454 -44.25 30.74 9.90
N PRO A 455 -45.42 30.60 9.25
CA PRO A 455 -46.54 29.79 9.75
C PRO A 455 -46.38 28.28 9.43
N PRO A 456 -47.11 27.40 10.14
CA PRO A 456 -47.05 25.96 9.92
C PRO A 456 -47.85 25.53 8.69
N TRP A 457 -47.31 24.58 7.92
CA TRP A 457 -48.05 23.80 6.93
C TRP A 457 -48.68 22.55 7.60
N PRO A 458 -49.81 22.04 7.07
CA PRO A 458 -50.66 21.08 7.77
C PRO A 458 -50.16 19.63 7.68
N PRO A 459 -50.64 18.73 8.56
CA PRO A 459 -50.22 17.33 8.59
C PRO A 459 -50.86 16.53 7.45
N THR A 460 -50.04 15.75 6.75
CA THR A 460 -50.50 14.66 5.89
C THR A 460 -51.03 13.52 6.75
N ALA A 461 -52.28 13.13 6.47
CA ALA A 461 -52.97 12.01 7.09
C ALA A 461 -52.20 10.70 6.88
N GLY A 462 -51.76 10.08 7.98
CA GLY A 462 -51.35 8.69 8.01
C GLY A 462 -52.58 7.80 8.09
N VAL A 463 -52.77 6.95 7.08
CA VAL A 463 -53.70 5.82 7.14
C VAL A 463 -53.00 4.73 7.93
N TYR A 464 -53.45 4.48 9.16
CA TYR A 464 -53.11 3.27 9.91
C TYR A 464 -53.94 2.12 9.36
N MET A 465 -53.29 1.13 8.79
CA MET A 465 -53.89 -0.17 8.52
C MET A 465 -53.30 -1.14 9.54
N THR A 466 -54.05 -1.41 10.61
CA THR A 466 -53.80 -2.55 11.51
C THR A 466 -54.18 -3.82 10.78
N ILE A 467 -53.19 -4.70 10.56
CA ILE A 467 -53.44 -6.10 10.21
C ILE A 467 -53.06 -6.92 11.44
N ASP A 468 -54.06 -7.56 12.01
CA ASP A 468 -53.94 -8.62 12.99
C ASP A 468 -53.74 -9.93 12.21
N SER A 469 -52.68 -10.68 12.49
CA SER A 469 -52.52 -12.03 11.96
C SER A 469 -51.75 -12.91 12.94
N SER A 470 -52.52 -13.65 13.72
CA SER A 470 -52.15 -14.96 14.24
C SER A 470 -51.89 -15.96 13.10
N SER A 471 -51.08 -16.97 13.40
CA SER A 471 -50.83 -18.24 12.70
C SER A 471 -49.84 -18.25 11.52
N ASP A 472 -48.68 -18.85 11.82
CA ASP A 472 -47.94 -19.87 11.07
C ASP A 472 -47.78 -19.77 9.54
N GLY A 473 -46.53 -19.55 9.13
CA GLY A 473 -45.95 -20.26 7.97
C GLY A 473 -45.74 -19.44 6.68
N THR A 474 -44.45 -19.30 6.32
CA THR A 474 -43.89 -18.93 4.99
C THR A 474 -43.88 -17.44 4.59
N GLU A 475 -42.81 -16.73 4.96
CA GLU A 475 -42.60 -15.30 4.69
C GLU A 475 -41.49 -14.99 3.66
N ALA A 476 -41.09 -15.94 2.80
CA ALA A 476 -39.99 -15.71 1.83
C ALA A 476 -40.43 -15.39 0.39
N ALA A 477 -41.74 -15.43 0.07
CA ALA A 477 -42.22 -15.30 -1.31
C ALA A 477 -42.85 -13.93 -1.65
N VAL A 478 -43.21 -13.11 -0.66
CA VAL A 478 -43.97 -11.87 -0.89
C VAL A 478 -43.06 -10.65 -1.12
N GLU A 479 -41.85 -10.60 -0.54
CA GLU A 479 -40.93 -9.47 -0.73
C GLU A 479 -40.33 -9.40 -2.15
N ASN A 480 -40.13 -10.53 -2.83
CA ASN A 480 -39.55 -10.56 -4.18
C ASN A 480 -40.50 -10.04 -5.28
N VAL A 481 -41.83 -10.10 -5.07
CA VAL A 481 -42.81 -9.64 -6.06
C VAL A 481 -42.96 -8.11 -6.02
N LEU A 482 -42.86 -7.49 -4.85
CA LEU A 482 -42.92 -6.03 -4.71
C LEU A 482 -41.64 -5.34 -5.22
N TYR A 483 -40.48 -5.97 -5.04
CA TYR A 483 -39.20 -5.40 -5.48
C TYR A 483 -39.06 -5.41 -7.02
N MET A 484 -39.53 -6.47 -7.69
CA MET A 484 -39.51 -6.56 -9.16
C MET A 484 -40.51 -5.63 -9.85
N GLY A 485 -41.66 -5.34 -9.20
CA GLY A 485 -42.65 -4.39 -9.72
C GLY A 485 -42.15 -2.94 -9.74
N ALA A 486 -41.42 -2.52 -8.71
CA ALA A 486 -40.86 -1.18 -8.62
C ALA A 486 -39.77 -0.93 -9.68
N ILE A 487 -38.86 -1.90 -9.88
CA ILE A 487 -37.78 -1.79 -10.86
C ILE A 487 -38.33 -1.68 -12.29
N ASN A 488 -39.35 -2.48 -12.63
CA ASN A 488 -39.99 -2.39 -13.95
C ASN A 488 -40.69 -1.04 -14.19
N THR A 489 -41.27 -0.45 -13.15
CA THR A 489 -41.95 0.85 -13.27
C THR A 489 -40.95 1.98 -13.54
N PHE A 490 -39.81 2.01 -12.84
CA PHE A 490 -38.77 3.01 -13.09
C PHE A 490 -38.09 2.84 -14.46
N ALA A 491 -37.88 1.61 -14.92
CA ALA A 491 -37.33 1.34 -16.26
C ALA A 491 -38.27 1.83 -17.37
N ILE A 492 -39.59 1.62 -17.21
CA ILE A 492 -40.60 2.09 -18.17
C ILE A 492 -40.68 3.62 -18.19
N ILE A 493 -40.64 4.28 -17.03
CA ILE A 493 -40.62 5.75 -16.95
C ILE A 493 -39.34 6.31 -17.59
N GLY A 494 -38.19 5.70 -17.33
CA GLY A 494 -36.92 6.08 -17.97
C GLY A 494 -36.96 5.95 -19.49
N LEU A 495 -37.53 4.87 -20.01
CA LEU A 495 -37.68 4.64 -21.45
C LEU A 495 -38.64 5.65 -22.09
N LEU A 496 -39.77 5.97 -21.42
CA LEU A 496 -40.72 6.97 -21.89
C LEU A 496 -40.12 8.38 -21.91
N LEU A 497 -39.32 8.75 -20.91
CA LEU A 497 -38.59 10.02 -20.89
C LEU A 497 -37.56 10.12 -22.03
N LEU A 498 -36.87 9.02 -22.34
CA LEU A 498 -35.94 8.92 -23.47
C LEU A 498 -36.66 9.08 -24.82
N LEU A 499 -37.83 8.45 -24.97
CA LEU A 499 -38.65 8.54 -26.18
C LEU A 499 -39.21 9.95 -26.42
N VAL A 500 -39.35 10.78 -25.39
CA VAL A 500 -39.76 12.19 -25.53
C VAL A 500 -38.56 13.11 -25.74
N ALA A 501 -37.43 12.85 -25.07
CA ALA A 501 -36.25 13.73 -25.12
C ALA A 501 -35.51 13.66 -26.46
N VAL A 502 -35.39 12.47 -27.06
CA VAL A 502 -34.62 12.27 -28.30
C VAL A 502 -35.24 12.99 -29.51
N PRO A 503 -36.55 12.90 -29.77
CA PRO A 503 -37.18 13.67 -30.86
C PRO A 503 -37.08 15.18 -30.66
N ALA A 504 -37.16 15.66 -29.42
CA ALA A 504 -37.03 17.08 -29.09
C ALA A 504 -35.61 17.61 -29.35
N MET A 505 -34.57 16.83 -29.05
CA MET A 505 -33.19 17.16 -29.41
C MET A 505 -32.94 17.11 -30.91
N ALA A 506 -33.46 16.08 -31.60
CA ALA A 506 -33.34 15.95 -33.05
C ALA A 506 -34.00 17.13 -33.79
N ALA A 507 -35.18 17.57 -33.33
CA ALA A 507 -35.86 18.76 -33.87
C ALA A 507 -35.07 20.06 -33.61
N ARG A 508 -34.34 20.16 -32.50
CA ARG A 508 -33.47 21.30 -32.18
C ARG A 508 -32.21 21.35 -33.06
N LEU A 509 -31.65 20.19 -33.40
CA LEU A 509 -30.50 20.09 -34.30
C LEU A 509 -30.88 20.35 -35.76
N LEU A 510 -32.04 19.86 -36.21
CA LEU A 510 -32.55 20.13 -37.56
C LEU A 510 -32.86 21.62 -37.78
N ARG A 511 -33.36 22.36 -36.77
CA ARG A 511 -33.55 23.81 -36.87
C ARG A 511 -32.25 24.61 -36.96
N LYS A 512 -31.12 24.07 -36.49
CA LYS A 512 -29.81 24.74 -36.59
C LYS A 512 -29.19 24.61 -37.99
N HIS A 513 -29.53 23.57 -38.76
CA HIS A 513 -28.93 23.34 -40.08
C HIS A 513 -29.68 23.98 -41.27
N VAL A 514 -30.91 24.47 -41.07
CA VAL A 514 -31.70 25.10 -42.16
C VAL A 514 -31.37 26.59 -42.38
N LYS A 515 -30.49 27.20 -41.57
CA LYS A 515 -30.14 28.64 -41.68
C LYS A 515 -28.89 28.98 -42.49
N PHE A 516 -28.29 28.03 -43.20
CA PHE A 516 -27.14 28.30 -44.08
C PHE A 516 -27.32 27.66 -45.46
N SER A 517 -28.13 28.29 -46.30
CA SER A 517 -28.15 28.01 -47.74
C SER A 517 -28.94 29.10 -48.47
N GLU A 518 -28.40 30.31 -48.51
CA GLU A 518 -28.74 31.31 -49.54
C GLU A 518 -27.55 32.27 -49.67
N ALA A 519 -26.66 32.02 -50.63
CA ALA A 519 -25.88 33.05 -51.32
C ALA A 519 -25.00 32.47 -52.43
N SER A 520 -25.21 33.02 -53.63
CA SER A 520 -24.27 33.17 -54.76
C SER A 520 -23.86 31.93 -55.57
N GLY A 521 -24.30 31.94 -56.83
CA GLY A 521 -23.80 31.07 -57.90
C GLY A 521 -22.78 31.75 -58.82
N ALA A 522 -22.52 31.03 -59.91
CA ALA A 522 -21.73 31.36 -61.13
C ALA A 522 -20.29 30.79 -61.20
N PRO A 523 -19.82 30.40 -62.41
CA PRO A 523 -19.12 29.12 -62.61
C PRO A 523 -17.63 29.23 -62.96
N PHE A 524 -16.86 28.18 -62.61
CA PHE A 524 -15.43 28.06 -62.94
C PHE A 524 -15.20 27.31 -64.26
N LYS A 525 -14.52 27.96 -65.21
CA LYS A 525 -13.95 27.35 -66.43
C LYS A 525 -12.63 26.64 -66.13
N ARG A 526 -12.41 25.49 -66.78
CA ARG A 526 -11.13 24.77 -66.84
C ARG A 526 -10.17 25.42 -67.84
N SER A 527 -8.90 25.58 -67.48
CA SER A 527 -7.76 25.48 -68.41
C SER A 527 -6.50 25.00 -67.69
N ALA A 528 -5.77 24.14 -68.40
CA ALA A 528 -4.52 23.49 -67.99
C ALA A 528 -3.31 24.23 -68.58
N VAL A 529 -2.20 24.36 -67.85
CA VAL A 529 -0.82 24.60 -68.35
C VAL A 529 0.16 24.10 -67.26
N ARG A 530 0.89 23.00 -67.45
CA ARG A 530 2.26 22.84 -68.00
C ARG A 530 3.34 23.71 -67.36
N GLY A 531 4.41 23.05 -66.89
CA GLY A 531 5.40 23.61 -65.97
C GLY A 531 6.45 24.54 -66.58
N GLN A 532 7.25 25.12 -65.68
CA GLN A 532 8.57 25.67 -65.93
C GLN A 532 9.33 25.79 -64.60
N SER A 533 10.57 25.34 -64.64
CA SER A 533 11.63 25.47 -63.63
C SER A 533 12.18 26.90 -63.57
N ILE A 534 12.44 27.44 -62.37
CA ILE A 534 13.17 28.70 -62.15
C ILE A 534 14.13 28.51 -60.95
N PRO A 535 15.34 29.12 -60.98
CA PRO A 535 16.52 28.65 -60.24
C PRO A 535 16.70 29.30 -58.86
N LEU A 536 17.53 28.65 -58.03
CA LEU A 536 17.99 29.12 -56.72
C LEU A 536 18.97 30.31 -56.85
N PRO A 537 18.89 31.33 -55.97
CA PRO A 537 19.96 32.30 -55.76
C PRO A 537 20.88 31.89 -54.58
N PRO A 538 22.09 32.49 -54.49
CA PRO A 538 23.23 31.91 -53.80
C PRO A 538 23.28 32.19 -52.30
N THR A 539 23.99 31.31 -51.60
CA THR A 539 24.41 31.38 -50.20
C THR A 539 25.23 32.63 -49.91
N ALA A 540 24.84 33.37 -48.88
CA ALA A 540 25.66 34.40 -48.24
C ALA A 540 26.11 33.90 -46.86
N ASP A 541 27.42 33.98 -46.64
CA ASP A 541 28.10 33.69 -45.39
C ASP A 541 27.63 34.60 -44.25
N ILE A 542 27.36 34.01 -43.08
CA ILE A 542 27.13 34.74 -41.83
C ILE A 542 28.06 34.16 -40.76
N GLU A 543 29.01 34.98 -40.31
CA GLU A 543 29.81 34.76 -39.10
C GLU A 543 28.93 34.79 -37.83
N PRO A 544 29.30 34.06 -36.76
CA PRO A 544 28.48 33.97 -35.56
C PRO A 544 28.65 35.20 -34.66
N ALA A 545 27.55 35.92 -34.43
CA ALA A 545 27.48 36.96 -33.41
C ALA A 545 27.30 36.37 -32.00
N SER A 546 28.09 36.90 -31.07
CA SER A 546 28.14 36.57 -29.64
C SER A 546 26.79 36.61 -28.93
N ALA A 547 26.52 35.59 -28.11
CA ALA A 547 25.40 35.55 -27.19
C ALA A 547 25.52 36.65 -26.12
N ARG A 548 24.55 37.58 -26.11
CA ARG A 548 24.32 38.54 -25.03
C ARG A 548 23.22 37.98 -24.13
N THR A 549 23.59 37.55 -22.93
CA THR A 549 22.66 37.09 -21.89
C THR A 549 21.91 38.29 -21.33
N VAL A 550 20.59 38.34 -21.53
CA VAL A 550 19.70 39.25 -20.80
C VAL A 550 19.24 38.53 -19.54
N LYS A 551 19.75 38.96 -18.38
CA LYS A 551 19.17 38.65 -17.07
C LYS A 551 17.88 39.45 -16.94
N GLN A 552 16.75 38.76 -16.84
CA GLN A 552 15.49 39.34 -16.42
C GLN A 552 15.26 38.86 -14.98
N GLU A 553 15.43 39.77 -14.01
CA GLU A 553 15.09 39.54 -12.61
C GLU A 553 13.56 39.45 -12.47
N LEU A 554 13.09 38.29 -12.03
CA LEU A 554 11.77 38.12 -11.43
C LEU A 554 12.01 37.75 -9.97
N ALA A 555 11.60 38.64 -9.08
CA ALA A 555 11.63 38.44 -7.64
C ALA A 555 10.61 37.37 -7.21
N PRO A 556 10.98 36.38 -6.39
CA PRO A 556 10.03 35.59 -5.63
C PRO A 556 9.74 36.26 -4.28
N SER A 557 8.47 36.29 -3.91
CA SER A 557 8.01 36.63 -2.56
C SER A 557 8.16 35.41 -1.65
N ASP A 558 9.14 35.47 -0.75
CA ASP A 558 9.35 34.49 0.30
C ASP A 558 8.37 34.77 1.47
N GLU A 559 7.45 33.84 1.73
CA GLU A 559 6.86 33.62 3.06
C GLU A 559 7.54 32.38 3.66
N GLU A 560 8.67 32.62 4.33
CA GLU A 560 9.28 31.64 5.22
C GLU A 560 8.47 31.53 6.51
N TRP A 561 8.02 30.32 6.83
CA TRP A 561 7.60 29.96 8.18
C TRP A 561 8.87 29.59 8.97
N GLU A 562 9.44 30.54 9.69
CA GLU A 562 10.43 30.24 10.73
C GLU A 562 9.73 29.51 11.88
N LEU A 563 10.06 28.23 12.04
CA LEU A 563 9.69 27.45 13.20
C LEU A 563 10.87 27.50 14.17
N ASP A 564 10.77 28.41 15.14
CA ASP A 564 11.77 28.63 16.18
C ASP A 564 11.73 27.46 17.17
N VAL A 565 12.71 26.56 17.09
CA VAL A 565 12.91 25.48 18.06
C VAL A 565 14.23 25.74 18.78
N SER A 566 14.16 26.49 19.88
CA SER A 566 15.26 26.65 20.81
C SER A 566 15.50 25.33 21.56
N PHE A 567 16.60 24.64 21.29
CA PHE A 567 17.12 23.60 22.17
C PHE A 567 18.05 24.24 23.20
N THR A 568 17.69 24.14 24.48
CA THR A 568 18.58 24.46 25.59
C THR A 568 19.58 23.33 25.78
N ASP A 569 20.85 23.69 25.66
CA ASP A 569 22.02 22.82 25.67
C ASP A 569 22.46 22.53 27.11
N GLU A 570 21.84 21.56 27.78
CA GLU A 570 22.33 21.09 29.08
C GLU A 570 21.86 19.66 29.40
N GLN A 571 22.42 18.66 28.69
CA GLN A 571 22.63 17.28 29.19
C GLN A 571 23.24 16.39 28.09
N SER A 572 24.54 16.50 27.85
CA SER A 572 25.30 15.52 27.07
C SER A 572 26.77 15.47 27.48
N ARG A 573 27.01 15.02 28.72
CA ARG A 573 28.30 14.45 29.14
C ARG A 573 28.04 13.28 30.07
N GLN A 574 27.97 12.07 29.51
CA GLN A 574 28.56 10.84 30.04
C GLN A 574 28.17 9.62 29.19
N VAL A 575 29.11 8.68 29.10
CA VAL A 575 29.02 7.32 28.57
C VAL A 575 29.20 7.15 27.05
N LEU A 576 30.47 7.16 26.63
CA LEU A 576 30.95 6.35 25.51
C LEU A 576 31.91 5.30 26.09
N SER A 577 31.48 4.05 26.16
CA SER A 577 32.36 2.89 26.33
C SER A 577 32.19 1.96 25.13
N THR A 578 33.24 1.89 24.32
CA THR A 578 33.49 0.95 23.22
C THR A 578 33.45 -0.52 23.67
N PRO A 579 32.95 -1.46 22.86
CA PRO A 579 33.23 -2.88 23.05
C PRO A 579 34.58 -3.25 22.41
N GLN A 580 35.46 -3.84 23.22
CA GLN A 580 36.71 -4.47 22.78
C GLN A 580 36.44 -5.76 22.01
N TRP A 581 37.24 -5.95 20.97
CA TRP A 581 37.40 -7.20 20.24
C TRP A 581 38.21 -8.19 21.08
N LEU A 582 37.77 -9.45 21.12
CA LEU A 582 38.48 -10.57 21.74
C LEU A 582 39.49 -11.14 20.73
N ASP A 583 40.77 -10.97 21.02
CA ASP A 583 41.87 -11.70 20.39
C ASP A 583 41.97 -13.12 20.98
N ILE A 584 42.22 -14.07 20.09
CA ILE A 584 42.48 -15.49 20.38
C ILE A 584 43.99 -15.63 20.54
N GLU A 585 44.47 -15.98 21.74
CA GLU A 585 45.86 -16.34 21.96
C GLU A 585 46.09 -17.85 21.69
N GLU A 586 47.11 -18.10 20.86
CA GLU A 586 47.80 -19.38 20.72
C GLU A 586 48.67 -19.64 21.96
N GLU A 587 48.54 -20.81 22.59
CA GLU A 587 49.61 -21.38 23.41
C GLU A 587 49.75 -22.90 23.24
N LYS A 588 50.98 -23.31 22.92
CA LYS A 588 51.68 -24.57 23.21
C LYS A 588 53.18 -24.21 23.31
N PRO A 589 54.10 -24.99 23.94
CA PRO A 589 53.97 -26.37 24.44
C PRO A 589 54.57 -26.64 25.86
N GLY A 590 54.32 -27.83 26.41
CA GLY A 590 55.09 -28.38 27.53
C GLY A 590 54.86 -29.87 27.73
N ALA A 591 55.92 -30.67 27.66
CA ALA A 591 55.94 -32.13 27.76
C ALA A 591 56.37 -32.61 29.16
N LYS A 592 55.87 -33.77 29.62
CA LYS A 592 56.65 -34.99 29.95
C LYS A 592 55.93 -36.00 30.86
N ASP A 593 56.06 -37.27 30.45
CA ASP A 593 56.34 -38.53 31.16
C ASP A 593 55.41 -39.08 32.28
N GLY A 594 55.11 -40.39 32.17
CA GLY A 594 54.81 -41.24 33.34
C GLY A 594 53.86 -42.43 33.15
N ASP A 595 54.41 -43.53 32.65
CA ASP A 595 54.16 -44.94 33.01
C ASP A 595 52.78 -45.64 32.95
N ALA A 596 52.80 -46.77 32.24
CA ALA A 596 51.83 -47.87 32.21
C ALA A 596 51.92 -48.74 33.50
N PRO A 597 50.96 -49.65 33.81
CA PRO A 597 50.93 -50.95 33.09
C PRO A 597 49.57 -51.71 33.03
N GLN A 598 49.60 -52.77 32.20
CA GLN A 598 48.86 -54.05 32.28
C GLN A 598 47.41 -54.20 31.77
N GLN A 599 47.27 -55.05 30.74
CA GLN A 599 46.05 -55.80 30.39
C GLN A 599 45.81 -56.96 31.38
N PRO A 600 44.62 -57.62 31.39
CA PRO A 600 44.37 -58.73 30.44
C PRO A 600 42.92 -58.85 29.90
N MET A 601 42.84 -59.30 28.64
CA MET A 601 41.99 -60.37 28.03
C MET A 601 40.55 -60.68 28.50
N ALA A 602 39.75 -61.05 27.47
CA ALA A 602 38.51 -61.87 27.46
C ALA A 602 37.21 -61.17 27.92
N SER A 603 36.00 -61.39 27.40
CA SER A 603 35.40 -62.32 26.43
C SER A 603 33.95 -61.89 26.17
N GLU A 604 33.41 -62.29 25.01
CA GLU A 604 32.01 -62.70 24.74
C GLU A 604 30.80 -61.74 24.87
N LEU A 605 30.05 -61.69 23.75
CA LEU A 605 28.59 -61.86 23.56
C LEU A 605 27.62 -61.21 24.56
N ASP A 606 26.87 -60.20 24.09
CA ASP A 606 25.48 -60.33 23.59
C ASP A 606 25.06 -59.09 22.78
#